data_AF-A0A433WWG0-F1
#
_entry.id   AF-A0A433WWG0-F1
#
_cell.length_a   1.000
_cell.length_b   1.000
_cell.length_c   1.000
_cell.angle_alpha   90.00
_cell.angle_beta   90.00
_cell.angle_gamma   90.00
#
_symmetry.space_group_name_H-M   'P 1'
#
loop_
_entity.id
_entity.type
_entity.pdbx_description
1 polymer ?
#
loop_
_entity_poly.entity_id
_entity_poly.type
_entity_poly.pdbx_seq_one_letter_code
_entity_poly.pdbx_strand_id
1 'polypeptide(L)'
;MTRRLRALASLVKLREREKQAAKSGLIAMRRLESEATASVAYATETLALERQIASEGNATMEDFRAWFPAGLERLATAEEAERAAVVQTERAKNVALRAALECKATETLFRRREKERNDSHVRREQAELDELSLRARQFRGLRV
;
A
#
# COMPACT_ATOMS: atom_id res chain seq x y z
N MET A 1 21.87 20.09 11.25
CA MET A 1 20.86 18.99 11.37
C MET A 1 21.39 17.91 12.32
N THR A 2 20.62 17.49 13.34
CA THR A 2 21.10 16.53 14.36
C THR A 2 21.18 15.09 13.82
N ARG A 3 22.01 14.21 14.42
CA ARG A 3 22.11 12.78 14.04
C ARG A 3 20.75 12.07 14.07
N ARG A 4 19.92 12.37 15.08
CA ARG A 4 18.57 11.81 15.23
C ARG A 4 17.63 12.25 14.10
N LEU A 5 17.66 13.53 13.69
CA LEU A 5 16.86 14.01 12.55
C LEU A 5 17.30 13.39 11.23
N ARG A 6 18.61 13.20 11.01
CA ARG A 6 19.12 12.51 9.82
C ARG A 6 18.64 11.05 9.77
N ALA A 7 18.70 10.34 10.91
CA ALA A 7 18.20 8.98 11.01
C ALA A 7 16.69 8.90 10.73
N LEU A 8 15.90 9.84 11.26
CA LEU A 8 14.45 9.91 10.97
C LEU A 8 14.18 10.23 9.50
N ALA A 9 14.94 11.13 8.87
CA ALA A 9 14.79 11.43 7.45
C ALA A 9 15.09 10.19 6.58
N SER A 10 16.13 9.42 6.92
CA SER A 10 16.41 8.14 6.26
C SER A 10 15.30 7.12 6.48
N LEU A 11 14.73 7.07 7.68
CA LEU A 11 13.61 6.18 8.00
C LEU A 11 12.35 6.56 7.19
N VAL A 12 12.03 7.85 7.04
CA VAL A 12 10.92 8.30 6.18
C VAL A 12 11.11 7.79 4.75
N LYS A 13 12.32 7.97 4.17
CA LYS A 13 12.63 7.47 2.82
C LYS A 13 12.48 5.95 2.70
N LEU A 14 12.87 5.21 3.73
CA LEU A 14 12.68 3.75 3.77
C LEU A 14 11.18 3.41 3.77
N ARG A 15 10.39 4.05 4.64
CA ARG A 15 8.94 3.81 4.73
C ARG A 15 8.18 4.22 3.47
N GLU A 16 8.61 5.26 2.77
CA GLU A 16 8.06 5.62 1.45
C GLU A 16 8.29 4.52 0.42
N ARG A 17 9.50 3.93 0.39
CA ARG A 17 9.82 2.81 -0.50
C ARG A 17 8.98 1.58 -0.17
N GLU A 18 8.85 1.23 1.10
CA GLU A 18 8.01 0.12 1.56
C GLU A 18 6.53 0.32 1.21
N LYS A 19 6.00 1.53 1.43
CA LYS A 19 4.64 1.92 1.00
C LYS A 19 4.46 1.75 -0.51
N GLN A 20 5.44 2.19 -1.30
CA GLN A 20 5.36 2.05 -2.75
C GLN A 20 5.44 0.59 -3.20
N ALA A 21 6.31 -0.21 -2.58
CA ALA A 21 6.42 -1.64 -2.83
C ALA A 21 5.12 -2.39 -2.48
N ALA A 22 4.52 -2.07 -1.32
CA ALA A 22 3.24 -2.64 -0.91
C ALA A 22 2.10 -2.23 -1.87
N LYS A 23 2.10 -0.99 -2.37
CA LYS A 23 1.15 -0.52 -3.39
C LYS A 23 1.31 -1.30 -4.71
N SER A 24 2.53 -1.49 -5.19
CA SER A 24 2.75 -2.30 -6.41
C SER A 24 2.34 -3.75 -6.21
N GLY A 25 2.61 -4.33 -5.03
CA GLY A 25 2.17 -5.68 -4.68
C GLY A 25 0.65 -5.82 -4.70
N LEU A 26 -0.08 -4.86 -4.12
CA LEU A 26 -1.54 -4.83 -4.18
C LEU A 26 -2.08 -4.74 -5.62
N ILE A 27 -1.46 -3.92 -6.48
CA ILE A 27 -1.85 -3.82 -7.89
C ILE A 27 -1.66 -5.17 -8.60
N ALA A 28 -0.54 -5.85 -8.33
CA ALA A 28 -0.28 -7.17 -8.92
C ALA A 28 -1.30 -8.21 -8.44
N MET A 29 -1.62 -8.25 -7.14
CA MET A 29 -2.63 -9.19 -6.62
C MET A 29 -4.03 -8.92 -7.19
N ARG A 30 -4.42 -7.65 -7.34
CA ARG A 30 -5.70 -7.30 -8.00
C ARG A 30 -5.78 -7.74 -9.46
N ARG A 31 -4.65 -7.75 -10.17
CA ARG A 31 -4.61 -8.28 -11.54
C ARG A 31 -4.85 -9.79 -11.54
N LEU A 32 -4.16 -10.51 -10.66
CA LEU A 32 -4.36 -11.97 -10.52
C LEU A 32 -5.80 -12.32 -10.11
N GLU A 33 -6.40 -11.55 -9.20
CA GLU A 33 -7.82 -11.70 -8.85
C GLU A 33 -8.73 -11.48 -10.06
N SER A 34 -8.50 -10.40 -10.83
CA SER A 34 -9.27 -10.13 -12.04
C SER A 34 -9.11 -11.24 -13.11
N GLU A 35 -7.91 -11.79 -13.25
CA GLU A 35 -7.62 -12.91 -14.16
C GLU A 35 -8.32 -14.19 -13.69
N ALA A 36 -8.30 -14.47 -12.39
CA ALA A 36 -8.98 -15.63 -11.81
C ALA A 36 -10.52 -15.53 -11.95
N THR A 37 -11.11 -14.36 -11.67
CA THR A 37 -12.54 -14.12 -11.91
C THR A 37 -12.91 -14.26 -13.38
N ALA A 38 -12.07 -13.78 -14.30
CA ALA A 38 -12.27 -13.98 -15.74
C ALA A 38 -12.20 -15.46 -16.13
N SER A 39 -11.31 -16.24 -15.51
CA SER A 39 -11.21 -17.69 -15.72
C SER A 39 -12.47 -18.43 -15.24
N VAL A 40 -13.05 -18.04 -14.11
CA VAL A 40 -14.32 -18.61 -13.61
C VAL A 40 -15.46 -18.28 -14.56
N ALA A 41 -15.56 -17.03 -15.01
CA ALA A 41 -16.56 -16.60 -15.98
C ALA A 41 -16.46 -17.42 -17.28
N TYR A 42 -15.24 -17.57 -17.82
CA TYR A 42 -14.98 -18.35 -19.02
C TYR A 42 -15.34 -19.84 -18.85
N ALA A 43 -14.94 -20.46 -17.73
CA ALA A 43 -15.28 -21.86 -17.46
C ALA A 43 -16.80 -22.07 -17.33
N THR A 44 -17.49 -21.11 -16.71
CA THR A 44 -18.96 -21.13 -16.55
C THR A 44 -19.67 -21.00 -17.89
N GLU A 45 -19.23 -20.06 -18.74
CA GLU A 45 -19.76 -19.85 -20.09
C GLU A 45 -19.54 -21.09 -20.97
N THR A 46 -18.33 -21.66 -20.90
CA THR A 46 -17.99 -22.89 -21.64
C THR A 46 -18.93 -24.04 -21.24
N LEU A 47 -19.11 -24.28 -19.94
CA LEU A 47 -20.00 -25.34 -19.45
C LEU A 47 -21.47 -25.10 -19.86
N ALA A 48 -21.91 -23.83 -19.91
CA ALA A 48 -23.25 -23.47 -20.36
C ALA A 48 -23.45 -23.77 -21.86
N LEU A 49 -22.46 -23.43 -22.70
CA LEU A 49 -22.47 -23.73 -24.13
C LEU A 49 -22.45 -25.24 -24.40
N GLU A 50 -21.60 -25.99 -23.69
CA GLU A 50 -21.53 -27.45 -23.81
C GLU A 50 -22.87 -28.11 -23.45
N ARG A 51 -23.54 -27.63 -22.39
CA ARG A 51 -24.90 -28.07 -22.02
C ARG A 51 -25.93 -27.75 -23.10
N GLN A 52 -25.86 -26.55 -23.70
CA GLN A 52 -26.76 -26.15 -24.75
C GLN A 52 -26.62 -27.06 -25.98
N ILE A 53 -25.39 -27.30 -26.45
CA ILE A 53 -25.09 -28.20 -27.58
C ILE A 53 -25.66 -29.61 -27.32
N ALA A 54 -25.47 -30.13 -26.10
CA ALA A 54 -26.03 -31.42 -25.72
C ALA A 54 -27.57 -31.42 -25.73
N SER A 55 -28.20 -30.35 -25.26
CA SER A 55 -29.66 -30.21 -25.21
C SER A 55 -30.32 -30.10 -26.60
N GLU A 56 -29.59 -29.55 -27.57
CA GLU A 56 -30.03 -29.41 -28.96
C GLU A 56 -29.84 -30.71 -29.77
N GLY A 57 -29.28 -31.77 -29.17
CA GLY A 57 -29.00 -33.04 -29.83
C GLY A 57 -27.78 -33.00 -30.77
N ASN A 58 -26.96 -31.95 -30.66
CA ASN A 58 -25.79 -31.72 -31.50
C ASN A 58 -24.51 -32.42 -30.97
N ALA A 59 -24.62 -33.24 -29.92
CA ALA A 59 -23.52 -34.03 -29.36
C ALA A 59 -23.98 -35.45 -29.04
N THR A 60 -23.08 -36.42 -29.16
CA THR A 60 -23.38 -37.80 -28.75
C THR A 60 -23.37 -37.94 -27.23
N MET A 61 -24.01 -38.99 -26.70
CA MET A 61 -23.97 -39.30 -25.27
C MET A 61 -22.55 -39.62 -24.78
N GLU A 62 -21.68 -40.15 -25.64
CA GLU A 62 -20.28 -40.42 -25.30
C GLU A 62 -19.46 -39.13 -25.21
N ASP A 63 -19.66 -38.19 -26.14
CA ASP A 63 -19.08 -36.85 -26.04
C ASP A 63 -19.53 -36.18 -24.74
N PHE A 64 -20.82 -36.31 -24.40
CA PHE A 64 -21.38 -35.76 -23.18
C PHE A 64 -20.72 -36.31 -21.90
N ARG A 65 -20.46 -37.62 -21.86
CA ARG A 65 -19.81 -38.26 -20.72
C ARG A 65 -18.34 -37.90 -20.60
N ALA A 66 -17.67 -37.57 -21.71
CA ALA A 66 -16.26 -37.21 -21.71
C ALA A 66 -16.01 -35.76 -21.27
N TRP A 67 -16.71 -34.79 -21.88
CA TRP A 67 -16.41 -33.37 -21.64
C TRP A 67 -17.03 -32.80 -20.35
N PHE A 68 -18.17 -33.30 -19.88
CA PHE A 68 -18.93 -32.68 -18.78
C PHE A 68 -18.21 -32.81 -17.44
N PRO A 69 -17.64 -33.97 -17.05
CA PRO A 69 -16.81 -34.06 -15.86
C PRO A 69 -15.58 -33.16 -15.94
N ALA A 70 -14.92 -33.10 -17.12
CA ALA A 70 -13.76 -32.24 -17.33
C ALA A 70 -14.12 -30.74 -17.21
N GLY A 71 -15.29 -30.33 -17.70
CA GLY A 71 -15.81 -28.98 -17.52
C GLY A 71 -16.09 -28.63 -16.06
N LEU A 72 -16.66 -29.56 -15.29
CA LEU A 72 -16.87 -29.39 -13.85
C LEU A 72 -15.55 -29.30 -13.07
N GLU A 73 -14.56 -30.12 -13.40
CA GLU A 73 -13.23 -30.04 -12.80
C GLU A 73 -12.56 -28.70 -13.11
N ARG A 74 -12.61 -28.23 -14.37
CA ARG A 74 -12.10 -26.91 -14.76
C ARG A 74 -12.77 -25.79 -13.98
N LEU A 75 -14.09 -25.81 -13.85
CA LEU A 75 -14.82 -24.81 -13.06
C LEU A 75 -14.39 -24.85 -11.59
N ALA A 76 -14.32 -26.04 -10.98
CA ALA A 76 -13.90 -26.19 -9.59
C ALA A 76 -12.47 -25.67 -9.36
N THR A 77 -11.54 -25.95 -10.26
CA THR A 77 -10.16 -25.43 -10.18
C THR A 77 -10.09 -23.91 -10.35
N ALA A 78 -10.90 -23.35 -11.25
CA ALA A 78 -10.97 -21.90 -11.46
C ALA A 78 -11.55 -21.19 -10.22
N GLU A 79 -12.61 -21.74 -9.63
CA GLU A 79 -13.21 -21.20 -8.40
C GLU A 79 -12.24 -21.26 -7.20
N GLU A 80 -11.47 -22.36 -7.07
CA GLU A 80 -10.45 -22.47 -6.03
C GLU A 80 -9.34 -21.43 -6.23
N ALA A 81 -8.90 -21.22 -7.47
CA ALA A 81 -7.93 -20.19 -7.82
C ALA A 81 -8.46 -18.78 -7.53
N GLU A 82 -9.73 -18.50 -7.83
CA GLU A 82 -10.39 -17.23 -7.50
C GLU A 82 -10.45 -17.00 -5.99
N ARG A 83 -10.93 -17.99 -5.22
CA ARG A 83 -10.96 -17.92 -3.74
C ARG A 83 -9.57 -17.63 -3.18
N ALA A 84 -8.55 -18.33 -3.67
CA ALA A 84 -7.17 -18.10 -3.26
C ALA A 84 -6.71 -16.66 -3.62
N ALA A 85 -6.99 -16.19 -4.83
CA ALA A 85 -6.62 -14.85 -5.29
C ALA A 85 -7.28 -13.75 -4.45
N VAL A 86 -8.58 -13.88 -4.13
CA VAL A 86 -9.31 -12.96 -3.25
C VAL A 86 -8.64 -12.86 -1.87
N VAL A 87 -8.28 -14.01 -1.26
CA VAL A 87 -7.57 -14.03 0.03
C VAL A 87 -6.21 -13.33 -0.06
N GLN A 88 -5.46 -13.53 -1.15
CA GLN A 88 -4.18 -12.86 -1.34
C GLN A 88 -4.33 -11.36 -1.56
N THR A 89 -5.35 -10.92 -2.30
CA THR A 89 -5.66 -9.49 -2.45
C THR A 89 -6.00 -8.87 -1.09
N GLU A 90 -6.82 -9.52 -0.26
CA GLU A 90 -7.14 -9.01 1.08
C GLU A 90 -5.90 -8.89 1.97
N ARG A 91 -5.00 -9.88 1.91
CA ARG A 91 -3.70 -9.79 2.60
C ARG A 91 -2.88 -8.61 2.09
N ALA A 92 -2.79 -8.42 0.78
CA ALA A 92 -2.06 -7.31 0.17
C ALA A 92 -2.67 -5.93 0.51
N LYS A 93 -4.01 -5.82 0.59
CA LYS A 93 -4.71 -4.62 1.06
C LYS A 93 -4.29 -4.26 2.47
N ASN A 94 -4.27 -5.25 3.38
CA ASN A 94 -3.84 -5.06 4.77
C ASN A 94 -2.37 -4.63 4.88
N VAL A 95 -1.47 -5.24 4.10
CA VAL A 95 -0.05 -4.86 4.06
C VAL A 95 0.11 -3.42 3.55
N ALA A 96 -0.57 -3.06 2.46
CA ALA A 96 -0.52 -1.70 1.91
C ALA A 96 -1.06 -0.65 2.89
N LEU A 97 -2.14 -0.96 3.61
CA LEU A 97 -2.69 -0.09 4.65
C LEU A 97 -1.70 0.11 5.80
N ARG A 98 -1.10 -0.97 6.32
CA ARG A 98 -0.10 -0.89 7.39
C ARG A 98 1.12 -0.05 6.97
N ALA A 99 1.67 -0.31 5.78
CA ALA A 99 2.80 0.46 5.26
C ALA A 99 2.46 1.95 5.10
N ALA A 100 1.25 2.28 4.67
CA ALA A 100 0.80 3.67 4.57
C ALA A 100 0.67 4.36 5.94
N LEU A 101 0.14 3.65 6.95
CA LEU A 101 0.02 4.16 8.32
C LEU A 101 1.39 4.37 8.96
N GLU A 102 2.32 3.42 8.81
CA GLU A 102 3.69 3.52 9.33
C GLU A 102 4.47 4.66 8.67
N CYS A 103 4.32 4.86 7.36
CA CYS A 103 4.90 5.99 6.64
C CYS A 103 4.38 7.32 7.22
N LYS A 104 3.04 7.47 7.34
CA LYS A 104 2.42 8.69 7.88
C LYS A 104 2.83 8.96 9.33
N ALA A 105 2.92 7.92 10.16
CA ALA A 105 3.36 8.05 11.54
C ALA A 105 4.82 8.55 11.61
N THR A 106 5.69 7.98 10.78
CA THR A 106 7.11 8.36 10.69
C THR A 106 7.28 9.80 10.20
N GLU A 107 6.55 10.20 9.15
CA GLU A 107 6.52 11.59 8.65
C GLU A 107 6.07 12.57 9.73
N THR A 108 5.02 12.22 10.48
CA THR A 108 4.48 13.06 11.56
C THR A 108 5.52 13.26 12.66
N LEU A 109 6.22 12.19 13.06
CA LEU A 109 7.31 12.27 14.04
C LEU A 109 8.47 13.13 13.52
N PHE A 110 8.85 12.97 12.25
CA PHE A 110 9.90 13.79 11.63
C PHE A 110 9.53 15.28 11.66
N ARG A 111 8.34 15.65 11.17
CA ARG A 111 7.87 17.05 11.15
C ARG A 111 7.81 17.66 12.55
N ARG A 112 7.34 16.90 13.54
CA ARG A 112 7.32 17.35 14.93
C ARG A 112 8.72 17.65 15.45
N ARG A 113 9.68 16.74 15.21
CA ARG A 113 11.07 16.92 15.65
C ARG A 113 11.78 18.06 14.93
N GLU A 114 11.47 18.27 13.67
CA GLU A 114 12.00 19.39 12.90
C GLU A 114 11.46 20.72 13.42
N LYS A 115 10.15 20.80 13.71
CA LYS A 115 9.53 21.96 14.36
C LYS A 115 10.15 22.24 15.72
N GLU A 116 10.24 21.25 16.61
CA GLU A 116 10.88 21.39 17.93
C GLU A 116 12.31 21.94 17.85
N ARG A 117 13.09 21.49 16.85
CA ARG A 117 14.44 22.00 16.59
C ARG A 117 14.41 23.47 16.16
N ASN A 118 13.55 23.83 15.21
CA ASN A 118 13.46 25.19 14.70
C ASN A 118 12.99 26.15 15.80
N ASP A 119 11.98 25.78 16.56
CA ASP A 119 11.49 26.57 17.69
C ASP A 119 12.61 26.78 18.74
N SER A 120 13.41 25.76 19.01
CA SER A 120 14.55 25.87 19.92
C SER A 120 15.67 26.77 19.38
N HIS A 121 15.88 26.78 18.07
CA HIS A 121 16.86 27.66 17.42
C HIS A 121 16.42 29.11 17.50
N VAL A 122 15.17 29.39 17.12
CA VAL A 122 14.58 30.74 17.14
C VAL A 122 14.60 31.32 18.56
N ARG A 123 14.29 30.51 19.59
CA ARG A 123 14.38 30.96 20.98
C ARG A 123 15.79 31.33 21.41
N ARG A 124 16.81 30.62 20.92
CA ARG A 124 18.22 30.95 21.20
C ARG A 124 18.64 32.24 20.52
N GLU A 125 18.28 32.40 19.25
CA GLU A 125 18.54 33.64 18.49
C GLU A 125 17.87 34.84 19.16
N GLN A 126 16.62 34.70 19.61
CA GLN A 126 15.92 35.74 20.37
C GLN A 126 16.63 36.07 21.69
N ALA A 127 17.03 35.06 22.47
CA ALA A 127 17.74 35.27 23.72
C ALA A 127 19.10 35.97 23.51
N GLU A 128 19.84 35.63 22.46
CA GLU A 128 21.10 36.28 22.09
C GLU A 128 20.87 37.75 21.69
N LEU A 129 19.84 38.04 20.89
CA LEU A 129 19.48 39.40 20.51
C LEU A 129 19.04 40.26 21.71
N ASP A 130 18.28 39.68 22.63
CA ASP A 130 17.85 40.35 23.86
C ASP A 130 19.05 40.66 24.77
N GLU A 131 19.99 39.71 24.91
CA GLU A 131 21.23 39.92 25.67
C GLU A 131 22.11 41.00 25.06
N LEU A 132 22.30 40.99 23.73
CA LEU A 132 23.03 42.05 23.02
C LEU A 132 22.34 43.42 23.19
N SER A 133 21.01 43.46 23.16
CA SER A 133 20.23 44.67 23.37
C SER A 133 20.40 45.23 24.80
N LEU A 134 20.39 44.35 25.80
CA LEU A 134 20.64 44.70 27.20
C LEU A 134 22.05 45.26 27.39
N ARG A 135 23.08 44.58 26.86
CA ARG A 135 24.48 45.05 26.92
C ARG A 135 24.65 46.41 26.23
N ALA A 136 24.06 46.60 25.05
CA ALA A 136 24.11 47.86 24.32
C ALA A 136 23.47 49.03 25.10
N ARG A 137 22.36 48.78 25.81
CA ARG A 137 21.72 49.79 26.68
C ARG A 137 22.60 50.13 27.89
N GLN A 138 23.21 49.13 28.54
CA GLN A 138 24.13 49.36 29.66
C GLN A 138 25.37 50.17 29.23
N PHE A 139 25.96 49.86 28.07
CA PHE A 139 27.08 50.62 27.53
C PHE A 139 26.73 52.07 27.17
N ARG A 140 25.49 52.35 26.72
CA ARG A 140 25.03 53.73 26.49
C ARG A 140 24.76 54.49 27.78
N GLY A 141 24.29 53.82 28.84
CA GLY A 141 24.07 54.43 30.16
C GLY A 141 25.37 54.80 30.91
N LEU A 142 26.50 54.15 30.59
CA LEU A 142 27.83 54.43 31.16
C LEU A 142 28.61 55.54 30.43
N ARG A 143 28.06 56.12 29.36
CA ARG A 143 28.71 57.19 28.55
C ARG A 143 28.17 58.60 28.87
N VAL A 144 27.47 58.77 29.98
CA VAL A 144 27.05 60.08 30.53
C VAL A 144 27.87 60.35 31.77
#